data_AF-A0A970GY76-F1
#
_entry.id   AF-A0A970GY76-F1
#
_cell.length_a   1.000
_cell.length_b   1.000
_cell.length_c   1.000
_cell.angle_alpha   90.00
_cell.angle_beta   90.00
_cell.angle_gamma   90.00
#
_symmetry.space_group_name_H-M   'P 1'
#
loop_
_entity.id
_entity.type
_entity.pdbx_description
1 polymer ?
#
loop_
_entity_poly.entity_id
_entity_poly.type
_entity_poly.pdbx_seq_one_letter_code
_entity_poly.pdbx_strand_id
1 'polypeptide(L)' 'LVRYCIERNIAIEDVPLEELRDLSGNAKDLIDEDIYNEISLEKCVEGRNLIGGTAPENSERHIKQAQQYLDSI' A
#
# COMPACT_ATOMS: atom_id res chain seq x y z
N LEU A 1 -0.49 -13.01 12.28
CA LEU A 1 -0.21 -11.57 12.11
C LEU A 1 -1.38 -10.65 12.51
N VAL A 2 -2.46 -10.52 11.74
CA VAL A 2 -3.55 -9.55 12.04
C VAL A 2 -4.10 -9.65 13.48
N ARG A 3 -4.38 -10.87 13.95
CA ARG A 3 -4.84 -11.11 15.32
C ARG A 3 -3.85 -10.59 16.39
N TYR A 4 -2.55 -10.75 16.15
CA TYR A 4 -1.48 -10.30 17.05
C TYR A 4 -1.51 -8.78 17.23
N CYS A 5 -1.66 -8.04 16.12
CA CYS A 5 -1.77 -6.58 16.12
C CYS A 5 -3.02 -6.11 16.87
N ILE A 6 -4.17 -6.75 16.64
CA ILE A 6 -5.44 -6.40 17.30
C ILE A 6 -5.36 -6.61 18.82
N GLU A 7 -4.85 -7.75 19.28
CA GLU A 7 -4.72 -8.06 20.72
C GLU A 7 -3.79 -7.09 21.46
N ARG A 8 -2.84 -6.46 20.74
CA ARG A 8 -1.85 -5.52 21.28
C ARG A 8 -2.15 -4.05 20.99
N ASN A 9 -3.20 -3.77 20.21
CA ASN A 9 -3.57 -2.43 19.77
C ASN A 9 -2.40 -1.67 19.11
N ILE A 10 -1.68 -2.35 18.21
CA ILE A 10 -0.57 -1.79 17.41
C ILE A 10 -0.88 -1.91 15.92
N ALA A 11 -0.30 -1.03 15.09
CA ALA A 11 -0.37 -1.20 13.64
C ALA A 11 0.55 -2.33 13.17
N ILE A 12 0.35 -2.81 11.95
CA ILE A 12 1.24 -3.82 11.33
C ILE A 12 2.66 -3.27 11.13
N GLU A 13 2.77 -1.98 10.85
CA GLU A 13 4.03 -1.25 10.65
C GLU A 13 4.84 -1.11 11.96
N ASP A 14 4.18 -1.22 13.11
CA ASP A 14 4.81 -1.13 14.43
C ASP A 14 5.34 -2.49 14.94
N VAL A 15 5.08 -3.59 14.21
CA VAL A 15 5.51 -4.93 14.61
C VAL A 15 7.02 -5.07 14.33
N PRO A 16 7.86 -5.46 15.30
CA PRO A 16 9.28 -5.70 15.07
C PRO A 16 9.53 -6.75 13.97
N LEU A 17 10.59 -6.57 13.18
CA LEU A 17 10.87 -7.42 12.01
C LEU A 17 11.01 -8.90 12.36
N GLU A 18 11.63 -9.21 13.50
CA GLU A 18 11.77 -10.57 14.01
C GLU A 18 10.42 -11.22 14.29
N GLU A 19 9.51 -10.50 14.94
CA GLU A 19 8.15 -10.98 15.23
C GLU A 19 7.33 -11.11 13.94
N LEU A 20 7.47 -10.16 13.01
CA LEU A 20 6.82 -10.20 11.71
C LEU A 20 7.25 -11.45 10.92
N ARG A 21 8.55 -11.75 10.94
CA ARG A 21 9.16 -12.96 10.37
C ARG A 21 8.60 -14.24 11.00
N ASP A 22 8.56 -14.32 12.32
CA ASP A 22 8.04 -15.49 13.04
C ASP A 22 6.55 -15.72 12.77
N LEU A 23 5.76 -14.64 12.74
CA LEU A 23 4.32 -14.69 12.46
C LEU A 23 4.00 -15.03 10.99
N SER A 24 4.97 -14.92 10.09
CA SER A 24 4.84 -15.19 8.65
C SER A 24 5.13 -16.66 8.27
N GLY A 25 5.51 -17.49 9.25
CA GLY A 25 5.66 -18.93 9.08
C GLY A 25 6.65 -19.31 7.98
N ASN A 26 6.15 -19.95 6.92
CA ASN A 26 6.93 -20.41 5.77
C ASN A 26 7.46 -19.29 4.86
N ALA A 27 7.00 -18.04 5.03
CA ALA A 27 7.51 -16.89 4.30
C ALA A 27 8.59 -16.10 5.07
N LYS A 28 9.03 -16.57 6.25
CA LYS A 28 10.01 -15.89 7.12
C LYS A 28 11.29 -15.45 6.41
N ASP A 29 11.78 -16.25 5.46
CA ASP A 29 13.01 -15.97 4.72
C ASP A 29 12.81 -14.96 3.58
N LEU A 30 11.56 -14.64 3.25
CA LEU A 30 11.18 -13.68 2.21
C LEU A 30 10.83 -12.29 2.77
N ILE A 31 10.74 -12.15 4.10
CA ILE A 31 10.41 -10.89 4.76
C ILE A 31 11.70 -10.21 5.22
N ASP A 32 11.93 -9.00 4.74
CA ASP A 32 13.05 -8.14 5.11
C ASP A 32 12.58 -6.72 5.45
N GLU A 33 13.51 -5.80 5.73
CA GLU A 33 13.19 -4.40 6.08
C GLU A 33 12.38 -3.65 5.01
N ASP A 34 12.42 -4.09 3.74
CA ASP A 34 11.65 -3.52 2.64
C ASP A 34 10.12 -3.62 2.84
N ILE A 35 9.66 -4.58 3.64
CA ILE A 35 8.24 -4.81 3.90
C ILE A 35 7.54 -3.57 4.47
N TYR A 36 8.20 -2.78 5.32
CA TYR A 36 7.59 -1.58 5.93
C TYR A 36 7.31 -0.50 4.89
N ASN A 37 8.16 -0.40 3.87
CA ASN A 37 7.90 0.48 2.75
C ASN A 37 6.74 -0.05 1.91
N GLU A 38 6.74 -1.35 1.57
CA GLU A 38 5.75 -1.93 0.66
C GLU A 38 4.33 -2.01 1.24
N ILE A 39 4.19 -2.14 2.57
CA ILE A 39 2.87 -2.16 3.23
C ILE A 39 2.33 -0.76 3.56
N SER A 40 3.12 0.30 3.33
CA SER A 40 2.68 1.69 3.57
C SER A 40 1.42 2.04 2.78
N LEU A 41 0.64 2.99 3.31
CA LEU A 41 -0.56 3.48 2.64
C LEU A 41 -0.23 4.11 1.28
N GLU A 42 0.89 4.81 1.20
CA GLU A 42 1.43 5.41 -0.01
C GLU A 42 1.67 4.35 -1.08
N LYS A 43 2.42 3.29 -0.76
CA LYS A 43 2.65 2.18 -1.71
C LYS A 43 1.38 1.46 -2.11
N CYS A 44 0.46 1.27 -1.17
CA CYS A 44 -0.84 0.66 -1.44
C CYS A 44 -1.67 1.46 -2.48
N VAL A 45 -1.61 2.79 -2.42
CA VAL A 45 -2.31 3.67 -3.38
C VAL A 45 -1.56 3.74 -4.71
N GLU A 46 -0.23 3.88 -4.69
CA GLU A 46 0.62 3.89 -5.88
C GLU A 46 0.47 2.62 -6.72
N GLY A 47 0.37 1.46 -6.06
CA GLY A 47 0.21 0.16 -6.74
C GLY A 47 -1.09 0.00 -7.51
N ARG A 48 -2.10 0.86 -7.27
CA ARG A 48 -3.39 0.85 -7.99
C ARG A 48 -3.30 1.66 -9.28
N ASN A 49 -2.30 1.36 -10.10
CA ASN A 49 -1.93 2.11 -11.31
C ASN A 49 -2.63 1.65 -12.61
N LEU A 50 -3.44 0.60 -12.58
CA LEU A 50 -4.27 0.22 -13.72
C LEU A 50 -5.19 1.38 -14.15
N ILE A 51 -5.55 1.46 -15.44
CA ILE A 51 -6.48 2.48 -15.95
C ILE A 51 -7.76 2.51 -15.11
N GLY A 52 -8.13 3.68 -14.61
CA GLY A 52 -9.27 3.86 -13.71
C GLY A 52 -8.95 3.66 -12.22
N GLY A 53 -7.72 3.26 -11.87
CA GLY A 53 -7.25 3.08 -10.51
C GLY A 53 -6.94 4.41 -9.78
N THR A 54 -6.61 4.29 -8.49
CA THR A 54 -6.40 5.43 -7.58
C THR A 54 -4.97 5.94 -7.50
N ALA A 55 -4.04 5.38 -8.28
CA ALA A 55 -2.66 5.87 -8.30
C ALA A 55 -2.61 7.37 -8.71
N PRO A 56 -1.67 8.15 -8.17
CA PRO A 56 -1.54 9.58 -8.47
C PRO A 56 -1.48 9.90 -9.97
N GLU A 57 -0.74 9.11 -10.74
CA GLU A 57 -0.66 9.25 -12.21
C GLU A 57 -2.03 9.13 -12.89
N ASN A 58 -2.87 8.20 -12.43
CA ASN A 58 -4.23 8.04 -12.96
C ASN A 58 -5.11 9.22 -12.58
N SER A 59 -5.00 9.70 -11.33
CA SER A 59 -5.72 10.89 -10.87
C SER A 59 -5.35 12.12 -11.70
N GLU A 60 -4.06 12.36 -11.96
CA GLU A 60 -3.59 13.44 -12.83
C GLU A 60 -4.11 13.30 -14.26
N ARG A 61 -4.08 12.08 -14.81
CA ARG A 61 -4.62 11.80 -16.15
C ARG A 61 -6.13 12.10 -16.21
N HIS A 62 -6.89 11.69 -15.21
CA HIS A 62 -8.33 11.94 -15.15
C HIS A 62 -8.65 13.44 -15.03
N ILE A 63 -7.89 14.19 -14.22
CA ILE A 63 -8.03 15.64 -14.11
C ILE A 63 -7.77 16.31 -15.46
N LYS A 64 -6.70 15.92 -16.17
CA LYS A 64 -6.38 16.46 -17.49
C LYS A 64 -7.48 16.16 -18.52
N GLN A 65 -7.99 14.92 -18.53
CA GLN A 65 -9.09 14.52 -19.42
C GLN A 65 -10.37 15.31 -19.13
N ALA A 66 -10.68 15.52 -17.85
CA ALA A 66 -11.84 16.32 -17.45
C ALA A 66 -11.70 17.78 -17.89
N GLN A 67 -10.51 18.38 -17.74
CA GLN A 67 -10.25 19.74 -18.22
C GLN A 67 -10.42 19.85 -19.74
N GLN A 68 -9.85 18.91 -20.51
CA GLN A 68 -9.98 18.88 -21.96
C GLN A 68 -11.44 18.75 -22.41
N TYR A 69 -12.25 17.97 -21.69
CA TYR A 69 -13.67 17.85 -21.96
C TYR A 69 -14.40 19.18 -21.70
N LEU A 70 -14.13 19.84 -20.58
CA LEU A 70 -14.73 21.13 -20.23
C LEU A 70 -14.31 22.25 -21.19
N ASP A 71 -13.09 22.21 -21.74
CA ASP A 71 -12.62 23.18 -22.73
C ASP A 71 -13.23 22.95 -24.13
N SER A 72 -13.82 21.78 -24.36
CA SER A 72 -14.40 21.37 -25.66
C SER A 72 -15.90 21.64 -25.82
N ILE A 73 -16.55 22.13 -24.76
CA ILE A 73 -17.98 22.50 -24.72
C ILE A 73 -18.15 24.02 -24.74
#